data_AF-A0A1S3DQ16-F1
#
_entry.id   AF-A0A1S3DQ16-F1
#
_cell.length_a   1.000
_cell.length_b   1.000
_cell.length_c   1.000
_cell.angle_alpha   90.00
_cell.angle_beta   90.00
_cell.angle_gamma   90.00
#
_symmetry.space_group_name_H-M   'P 1'
#
loop_
_entity.id
_entity.type
_entity.pdbx_description
1 polymer ?
#
loop_
_entity_poly.entity_id
_entity_poly.type
_entity_poly.pdbx_seq_one_letter_code
_entity_poly.pdbx_strand_id
1 'polypeptide(L)'
;KSCLVQHLDEKNTCPSCNIIIHQSHPLQYISFDRTMQDLVYKLVPNLQANEMKREREFYRIRGLPCPKDLLLEDEEEENTDQVNSDYHRLDEQVNVYLECSVATTSSLKTLKKRFIRLSSQATITHLKKFVALKLLDEKSKYKEIDILCNDELLGKDHTLKFVYITRWRFRTPPLKLQYRPRIDIL
;
A
#
# COMPACT_ATOMS: atom_id res chain seq x y z
N LYS A 1 16.82 -20.45 -0.12
CA LYS A 1 15.41 -20.38 0.33
C LYS A 1 15.27 -21.33 1.50
N SER A 2 15.25 -20.87 2.76
CA SER A 2 15.72 -21.73 3.88
C SER A 2 14.76 -22.02 5.04
N CYS A 3 13.44 -21.85 4.92
CA CYS A 3 12.56 -22.60 5.84
C CYS A 3 11.15 -22.82 5.29
N LEU A 4 10.40 -21.74 5.03
CA LEU A 4 8.98 -21.88 4.72
C LEU A 4 8.74 -22.37 3.29
N VAL A 5 9.47 -21.82 2.31
CA VAL A 5 9.31 -22.24 0.90
C VAL A 5 9.65 -23.71 0.72
N GLN A 6 10.73 -24.19 1.36
CA GLN A 6 11.14 -25.59 1.30
C GLN A 6 10.11 -26.51 1.97
N HIS A 7 9.56 -26.12 3.13
CA HIS A 7 8.47 -26.86 3.76
C HIS A 7 7.25 -26.99 2.84
N LEU A 8 6.96 -25.95 2.06
CA LEU A 8 5.82 -25.88 1.16
C LEU A 8 6.02 -26.60 -0.18
N ASP A 9 7.26 -27.00 -0.49
CA ASP A 9 7.52 -27.89 -1.62
C ASP A 9 7.00 -29.31 -1.31
N GLU A 10 6.92 -29.69 -0.03
CA GLU A 10 6.47 -31.02 0.42
C GLU A 10 5.09 -31.01 1.08
N LYS A 11 4.74 -29.94 1.81
CA LYS A 11 3.52 -29.86 2.63
C LYS A 11 2.74 -28.58 2.38
N ASN A 12 1.47 -28.71 2.07
CA ASN A 12 0.58 -27.56 1.80
C ASN A 12 -0.02 -26.93 3.07
N THR A 13 0.54 -27.22 4.25
CA THR A 13 0.03 -26.76 5.55
C THR A 13 1.01 -25.82 6.25
N CYS A 14 0.48 -24.93 7.09
CA CYS A 14 1.30 -24.07 7.94
C CYS A 14 2.10 -24.92 8.95
N PRO A 15 3.43 -24.74 9.08
CA PRO A 15 4.23 -25.53 10.00
C PRO A 15 3.89 -25.30 11.48
N SER A 16 3.26 -24.17 11.82
CA SER A 16 2.95 -23.80 13.22
C SER A 16 1.56 -24.26 13.68
N CYS A 17 0.55 -24.16 12.80
CA CYS A 17 -0.84 -24.45 13.17
C CYS A 17 -1.49 -25.57 12.33
N ASN A 18 -0.75 -26.15 11.37
CA ASN A 18 -1.16 -27.25 10.51
C ASN A 18 -2.44 -27.01 9.66
N ILE A 19 -2.87 -25.76 9.53
CA ILE A 19 -3.97 -25.36 8.65
C ILE A 19 -3.50 -25.42 7.20
N ILE A 20 -4.35 -25.93 6.30
CA ILE A 20 -4.10 -25.95 4.86
C ILE A 20 -4.05 -24.50 4.33
N ILE A 21 -2.92 -24.11 3.75
CA ILE A 21 -2.71 -22.77 3.18
C ILE A 21 -3.43 -22.66 1.84
N HIS A 22 -3.28 -23.69 1.01
CA HIS A 22 -3.98 -23.81 -0.27
C HIS A 22 -3.97 -25.29 -0.72
N GLN A 23 -4.93 -25.71 -1.55
CA GLN A 23 -5.03 -27.10 -2.00
C GLN A 23 -3.87 -27.54 -2.92
N SER A 24 -3.46 -26.70 -3.89
CA SER A 24 -2.39 -27.03 -4.86
C SER A 24 -1.20 -26.07 -4.91
N HIS A 25 -1.41 -24.77 -4.68
CA HIS A 25 -0.35 -23.73 -4.79
C HIS A 25 -0.19 -22.91 -3.49
N PRO A 26 0.48 -23.45 -2.45
CA PRO A 26 0.63 -22.78 -1.16
C PRO A 26 1.30 -21.39 -1.26
N LEU A 27 2.27 -21.24 -2.17
CA LEU A 27 3.01 -19.99 -2.35
C LEU A 27 2.14 -18.81 -2.83
N GLN A 28 0.99 -19.06 -3.47
CA GLN A 28 0.10 -17.99 -3.93
C GLN A 28 -0.64 -17.27 -2.80
N TYR A 29 -0.85 -17.96 -1.67
CA TYR A 29 -1.59 -17.44 -0.52
C TYR A 29 -0.68 -16.98 0.63
N ILE A 30 0.64 -17.00 0.41
CA ILE A 30 1.62 -16.53 1.37
C ILE A 30 2.11 -15.16 0.94
N SER A 31 2.15 -14.25 1.89
CA SER A 31 2.63 -12.90 1.69
C SER A 31 3.61 -12.55 2.79
N PHE A 32 4.49 -11.60 2.49
CA PHE A 32 5.41 -11.05 3.47
C PHE A 32 4.65 -10.17 4.46
N ASP A 33 4.90 -10.37 5.75
CA ASP A 33 4.44 -9.41 6.76
C ASP A 33 5.42 -8.22 6.79
N ARG A 34 5.11 -7.20 6.00
CA ARG A 34 5.92 -5.98 5.92
C ARG A 34 5.92 -5.19 7.22
N THR A 35 4.81 -5.21 7.96
CA THR A 35 4.72 -4.46 9.22
C THR A 35 5.66 -5.05 10.27
N MET A 36 5.63 -6.38 10.43
CA MET A 36 6.56 -7.07 11.31
C MET A 36 8.01 -6.87 10.87
N GLN A 37 8.28 -6.94 9.57
CA GLN A 37 9.62 -6.71 9.04
C GLN A 37 10.12 -5.29 9.34
N ASP A 38 9.30 -4.26 9.12
CA ASP A 38 9.66 -2.86 9.38
C ASP A 38 9.92 -2.62 10.87
N LEU A 39 9.09 -3.20 11.73
CA LEU A 39 9.31 -3.14 13.18
C LEU A 39 10.65 -3.79 13.54
N VAL A 40 10.91 -5.00 13.06
CA VAL A 40 12.14 -5.75 13.34
C VAL A 40 13.38 -5.00 12.81
N TYR A 41 13.32 -4.43 11.61
CA TYR A 41 14.43 -3.64 11.04
C TYR A 41 14.70 -2.33 11.79
N LYS A 42 13.66 -1.69 12.35
CA LYS A 42 13.83 -0.50 13.19
C LYS A 42 14.35 -0.82 14.58
N LEU A 43 13.98 -1.98 15.14
CA LEU A 43 14.32 -2.37 16.51
C LEU A 43 15.68 -3.05 16.62
N VAL A 44 16.09 -3.83 15.61
CA VAL A 44 17.33 -4.62 15.65
C VAL A 44 18.44 -3.90 14.88
N PRO A 45 19.48 -3.37 15.54
CA PRO A 45 20.55 -2.64 14.88
C PRO A 45 21.27 -3.49 13.82
N ASN A 46 21.61 -2.87 12.69
CA ASN A 46 22.35 -3.48 11.59
C ASN A 46 21.70 -4.71 10.91
N LEU A 47 20.52 -5.16 11.33
CA LEU A 47 19.90 -6.36 10.79
C LEU A 47 19.59 -6.23 9.31
N GLN A 48 18.99 -5.11 8.91
CA GLN A 48 18.65 -4.83 7.52
C GLN A 48 19.90 -4.81 6.62
N ALA A 49 20.96 -4.14 7.06
CA ALA A 49 22.23 -4.08 6.32
C ALA A 49 22.88 -5.47 6.19
N ASN A 50 22.86 -6.27 7.28
CA ASN A 50 23.39 -7.62 7.28
C ASN A 50 22.58 -8.58 6.39
N GLU A 51 21.25 -8.44 6.34
CA GLU A 51 20.40 -9.21 5.42
C GLU A 51 20.71 -8.88 3.97
N MET A 52 20.83 -7.59 3.64
CA MET A 52 21.18 -7.12 2.29
C MET A 52 22.56 -7.63 1.85
N LYS A 53 23.55 -7.61 2.75
CA LYS A 53 24.89 -8.15 2.49
C LYS A 53 24.85 -9.65 2.22
N ARG A 54 24.10 -10.43 3.02
CA ARG A 54 23.95 -11.88 2.83
C ARG A 54 23.26 -12.23 1.52
N GLU A 55 22.23 -11.48 1.15
CA GLU A 55 21.52 -11.65 -0.12
C GLU A 55 22.45 -11.40 -1.30
N ARG A 56 23.17 -10.28 -1.32
CA ARG A 56 24.16 -9.99 -2.37
C ARG A 56 25.23 -11.06 -2.47
N GLU A 57 25.76 -11.50 -1.33
CA GLU A 57 26.77 -12.56 -1.29
C GLU A 57 26.24 -13.88 -1.88
N PHE A 58 24.98 -14.23 -1.58
CA PHE A 58 24.35 -15.45 -2.10
C PHE A 58 24.28 -15.45 -3.63
N TYR A 59 23.92 -14.33 -4.25
CA TYR A 59 23.88 -14.19 -5.71
C TYR A 59 25.28 -14.17 -6.31
N ARG A 60 26.20 -13.40 -5.69
CA ARG A 60 27.62 -13.30 -6.10
C ARG A 60 28.30 -14.67 -6.16
N ILE A 61 28.17 -15.49 -5.11
CA ILE A 61 28.78 -16.83 -5.06
C ILE A 61 28.24 -17.75 -6.17
N ARG A 62 26.99 -17.55 -6.59
CA ARG A 62 26.35 -18.35 -7.64
C ARG A 62 26.61 -17.82 -9.06
N GLY A 63 27.39 -16.74 -9.19
CA GLY A 63 27.60 -16.07 -10.47
C GLY A 63 26.31 -15.53 -11.09
N LEU A 64 25.27 -15.30 -10.27
CA LEU A 64 24.00 -14.76 -10.72
C LEU A 64 23.93 -13.28 -10.37
N PRO A 65 23.35 -12.43 -11.24
CA PRO A 65 23.07 -11.06 -10.89
C PRO A 65 22.02 -11.01 -9.78
N CYS A 66 22.22 -10.11 -8.82
CA CYS A 66 21.24 -9.88 -7.76
C CYS A 66 19.99 -9.23 -8.39
N PRO A 67 18.78 -9.77 -8.18
CA PRO A 67 17.56 -9.20 -8.74
C PRO A 67 17.33 -7.74 -8.36
N LYS A 68 17.83 -7.31 -7.20
CA LYS A 68 17.72 -5.92 -6.73
C LYS A 68 18.69 -4.98 -7.44
N ASP A 69 19.79 -5.50 -7.98
CA ASP A 69 20.79 -4.70 -8.68
C ASP A 69 20.44 -4.61 -10.20
N LEU A 70 19.81 -5.65 -10.77
CA LEU A 70 19.29 -5.63 -12.16
C LEU A 70 18.22 -4.55 -12.39
N LEU A 71 17.36 -4.32 -11.39
CA LEU A 71 16.36 -3.25 -11.45
C LEU A 71 17.01 -1.86 -11.55
N LEU A 72 18.28 -1.71 -11.17
CA LEU A 72 19.00 -0.43 -11.22
C LEU A 72 19.64 -0.19 -12.60
N GLU A 73 20.02 -1.25 -13.31
CA GLU A 73 20.69 -1.14 -14.63
C GLU A 73 19.69 -0.78 -15.76
N ASP A 74 18.45 -1.26 -15.69
CA ASP A 74 17.37 -0.87 -16.62
C ASP A 74 16.93 0.61 -16.43
N GLU A 75 17.33 1.25 -15.33
CA GLU A 75 16.96 2.63 -14.96
C GLU A 75 18.02 3.69 -15.37
N GLU A 76 19.20 3.30 -15.88
CA GLU A 76 20.29 4.25 -16.20
C GLU A 76 20.09 5.04 -17.52
N GLU A 77 19.18 4.63 -18.41
CA GLU A 77 18.91 5.35 -19.67
C GLU A 77 17.87 6.50 -19.53
N GLU A 78 17.13 6.60 -18.41
CA GLU A 78 16.13 7.66 -18.19
C GLU A 78 16.52 8.57 -17.02
N ASN A 79 17.53 9.40 -17.24
CA ASN A 79 17.98 10.39 -16.26
C ASN A 79 16.99 11.58 -16.18
N THR A 80 16.07 11.57 -15.21
CA THR A 80 15.70 12.74 -14.39
C THR A 80 14.77 12.34 -13.23
N ASP A 81 15.16 12.76 -12.03
CA ASP A 81 14.52 12.57 -10.73
C ASP A 81 14.78 11.21 -10.03
N GLN A 82 15.70 11.27 -9.07
CA GLN A 82 15.91 10.28 -8.00
C GLN A 82 14.63 10.06 -7.17
N VAL A 83 13.66 9.34 -7.70
CA VAL A 83 12.44 8.95 -6.97
C VAL A 83 12.44 7.45 -6.74
N ASN A 84 13.07 7.04 -5.63
CA ASN A 84 12.81 5.81 -4.87
C ASN A 84 12.20 4.63 -5.66
N SER A 85 13.05 3.75 -6.21
CA SER A 85 12.73 2.51 -6.98
C SER A 85 11.73 1.56 -6.28
N ASP A 86 11.36 1.80 -5.01
CA ASP A 86 10.38 0.95 -4.31
C ASP A 86 8.90 1.24 -4.64
N TYR A 87 8.55 2.28 -5.41
CA TYR A 87 7.17 2.74 -5.64
C TYR A 87 6.39 3.15 -4.37
N HIS A 88 7.01 3.92 -3.48
CA HIS A 88 6.47 4.32 -2.17
C HIS A 88 6.09 3.16 -1.23
N ARG A 89 6.70 1.99 -1.40
CA ARG A 89 6.46 0.80 -0.56
C ARG A 89 7.11 0.89 0.82
N LEU A 90 8.26 1.58 0.96
CA LEU A 90 8.91 1.78 2.26
C LEU A 90 8.45 3.08 2.95
N ASP A 91 7.61 3.88 2.29
CA ASP A 91 7.02 5.06 2.91
C ASP A 91 6.21 4.69 4.15
N GLU A 92 6.17 5.62 5.11
CA GLU A 92 5.22 5.59 6.22
C GLU A 92 3.80 5.38 5.67
N GLN A 93 3.11 4.34 6.13
CA GLN A 93 1.80 3.94 5.63
C GLN A 93 0.67 4.50 6.52
N VAL A 94 -0.44 4.92 5.90
CA VAL A 94 -1.66 5.36 6.59
C VAL A 94 -2.80 4.38 6.31
N ASN A 95 -3.53 4.00 7.35
CA ASN A 95 -4.77 3.24 7.22
C ASN A 95 -5.95 4.22 7.12
N VAL A 96 -6.70 4.14 6.02
CA VAL A 96 -7.84 5.01 5.72
C VAL A 96 -9.12 4.17 5.64
N TYR A 97 -10.20 4.69 6.22
CA TYR A 97 -11.55 4.18 6.06
C TYR A 97 -12.37 5.14 5.22
N LEU A 98 -12.94 4.66 4.11
CA LEU A 98 -13.76 5.43 3.17
C LEU A 98 -15.24 5.10 3.35
N GLU A 99 -16.03 6.12 3.64
CA GLU A 99 -17.48 6.04 3.79
C GLU A 99 -18.20 6.87 2.74
N CYS A 100 -19.34 6.38 2.23
CA CYS A 100 -20.19 7.20 1.35
C CYS A 100 -21.00 8.17 2.21
N SER A 101 -20.88 9.47 1.96
CA SER A 101 -21.62 10.50 2.72
C SER A 101 -23.12 10.51 2.41
N VAL A 102 -23.56 9.97 1.27
CA VAL A 102 -24.93 10.04 0.80
C VAL A 102 -25.42 8.64 0.47
N ALA A 103 -26.12 8.02 1.41
CA ALA A 103 -26.61 6.65 1.25
C ALA A 103 -27.96 6.55 0.51
N THR A 104 -28.65 7.66 0.22
CA THR A 104 -30.09 7.60 -0.11
C THR A 104 -30.54 8.27 -1.40
N THR A 105 -29.79 9.16 -2.05
CA THR A 105 -30.34 9.93 -3.20
C THR A 105 -29.38 10.27 -4.35
N SER A 106 -28.16 9.71 -4.40
CA SER A 106 -27.20 10.06 -5.46
C SER A 106 -26.48 8.85 -6.07
N SER A 107 -26.09 9.00 -7.34
CA SER A 107 -25.55 7.99 -8.27
C SER A 107 -24.33 7.17 -7.81
N LEU A 108 -23.64 7.53 -6.72
CA LEU A 108 -22.45 6.81 -6.24
C LEU A 108 -22.82 5.66 -5.28
N LYS A 109 -22.42 4.45 -5.66
CA LYS A 109 -22.60 3.24 -4.83
C LYS A 109 -21.62 3.23 -3.64
N THR A 110 -21.95 2.41 -2.64
CA THR A 110 -21.03 2.15 -1.52
C THR A 110 -19.89 1.23 -1.97
N LEU A 111 -18.64 1.57 -1.61
CA LEU A 111 -17.48 0.72 -1.86
C LEU A 111 -17.61 -0.64 -1.14
N LYS A 112 -17.38 -1.75 -1.85
CA LYS A 112 -17.36 -3.09 -1.25
C LYS A 112 -16.23 -3.26 -0.23
N LYS A 113 -15.07 -2.64 -0.48
CA LYS A 113 -13.90 -2.61 0.42
C LYS A 113 -13.65 -1.17 0.84
N ARG A 114 -13.99 -0.85 2.10
CA ARG A 114 -13.93 0.51 2.66
C ARG A 114 -12.60 0.84 3.34
N PHE A 115 -11.78 -0.16 3.66
CA PHE A 115 -10.48 0.03 4.30
C PHE A 115 -9.36 -0.07 3.25
N ILE A 116 -8.45 0.90 3.28
CA ILE A 116 -7.26 0.93 2.42
C ILE A 116 -6.03 1.28 3.25
N ARG A 117 -4.88 0.73 2.87
CA ARG A 117 -3.56 1.09 3.38
C ARG A 117 -2.72 1.56 2.20
N LEU A 118 -2.10 2.72 2.34
CA LEU A 118 -1.30 3.36 1.28
C LEU A 118 -0.27 4.32 1.88
N SER A 119 0.70 4.73 1.07
CA SER A 119 1.73 5.70 1.48
C SER A 119 1.08 6.99 2.03
N SER A 120 1.66 7.50 3.11
CA SER A 120 1.33 8.79 3.72
C SER A 120 1.54 9.97 2.75
N GLN A 121 2.34 9.79 1.70
CA GLN A 121 2.58 10.76 0.64
C GLN A 121 1.46 10.78 -0.41
N ALA A 122 0.59 9.76 -0.44
CA ALA A 122 -0.55 9.78 -1.34
C ALA A 122 -1.44 11.01 -1.07
N THR A 123 -1.89 11.66 -2.14
CA THR A 123 -2.76 12.84 -2.05
C THR A 123 -4.24 12.51 -2.16
N ILE A 124 -5.10 13.46 -1.80
CA ILE A 124 -6.54 13.33 -1.99
C ILE A 124 -6.92 13.10 -3.46
N THR A 125 -6.17 13.64 -4.42
CA THR A 125 -6.36 13.33 -5.84
C THR A 125 -6.20 11.84 -6.15
N HIS A 126 -5.25 11.16 -5.51
CA HIS A 126 -5.07 9.71 -5.68
C HIS A 126 -6.28 8.94 -5.16
N LEU A 127 -6.83 9.35 -4.01
CA LEU A 127 -8.06 8.78 -3.48
C LEU A 127 -9.28 9.07 -4.39
N LYS A 128 -9.43 10.29 -4.89
CA LYS A 128 -10.50 10.64 -5.84
C LYS A 128 -10.44 9.76 -7.09
N LYS A 129 -9.25 9.58 -7.67
CA LYS A 129 -9.00 8.67 -8.81
C LYS A 129 -9.33 7.21 -8.49
N PHE A 130 -8.99 6.74 -7.29
CA PHE A 130 -9.32 5.39 -6.83
C PHE A 130 -10.83 5.18 -6.72
N VAL A 131 -11.55 6.11 -6.08
CA VAL A 131 -13.01 6.02 -5.94
C VAL A 131 -13.69 6.08 -7.31
N ALA A 132 -13.25 6.97 -8.21
CA ALA A 132 -13.77 7.06 -9.57
C ALA A 132 -13.57 5.75 -10.34
N LEU A 133 -12.37 5.18 -10.30
CA LEU A 133 -12.08 3.90 -10.93
C LEU A 133 -12.92 2.76 -10.35
N LYS A 134 -13.21 2.75 -9.05
CA LYS A 134 -13.94 1.66 -8.39
C LYS A 134 -15.45 1.76 -8.49
N LEU A 135 -16.01 2.95 -8.66
CA LEU A 135 -17.46 3.17 -8.64
C LEU A 135 -18.03 3.60 -9.99
N LEU A 136 -17.22 4.23 -10.84
CA LEU A 136 -17.62 4.77 -12.14
C LEU A 136 -16.89 4.10 -13.32
N ASP A 137 -16.04 3.11 -13.04
CA ASP A 137 -15.18 2.40 -14.01
C ASP A 137 -14.27 3.29 -14.88
N GLU A 138 -14.17 4.59 -14.56
CA GLU A 138 -13.39 5.58 -15.29
C GLU A 138 -12.58 6.47 -14.34
N LYS A 139 -11.26 6.35 -14.37
CA LYS A 139 -10.34 7.17 -13.55
C LYS A 139 -10.45 8.68 -13.85
N SER A 140 -10.84 9.05 -15.08
CA SER A 140 -10.94 10.44 -15.54
C SER A 140 -12.04 11.24 -14.85
N LYS A 141 -13.07 10.56 -14.31
CA LYS A 141 -14.20 11.17 -13.58
C LYS A 141 -13.89 11.57 -12.14
N TYR A 142 -12.62 11.54 -11.73
CA TYR A 142 -12.20 11.93 -10.37
C TYR A 142 -12.57 13.37 -9.98
N LYS A 143 -12.81 14.25 -10.96
CA LYS A 143 -13.26 15.64 -10.72
C LYS A 143 -14.71 15.72 -10.22
N GLU A 144 -15.49 14.68 -10.43
CA GLU A 144 -16.89 14.55 -10.00
C GLU A 144 -17.02 13.99 -8.58
N ILE A 145 -15.90 13.80 -7.88
CA ILE A 145 -15.87 13.20 -6.55
C ILE A 145 -15.23 14.18 -5.59
N ASP A 146 -15.89 14.39 -4.46
CA ASP A 146 -15.35 15.11 -3.32
C ASP A 146 -15.04 14.17 -2.17
N ILE A 147 -13.96 14.50 -1.45
CA ILE A 147 -13.52 13.76 -0.27
C ILE A 147 -13.44 14.74 0.88
N LEU A 148 -14.05 14.35 1.99
CA LEU A 148 -14.19 15.15 3.19
C LEU A 148 -13.57 14.43 4.38
N CYS A 149 -13.15 15.21 5.37
CA CYS A 149 -12.76 14.72 6.69
C CYS A 149 -13.43 15.59 7.75
N ASN A 150 -14.23 14.98 8.63
CA ASN A 150 -15.06 15.70 9.60
C ASN A 150 -15.96 16.75 8.91
N ASP A 151 -16.65 16.36 7.83
CA ASP A 151 -17.54 17.22 7.04
C ASP A 151 -16.89 18.43 6.35
N GLU A 152 -15.55 18.56 6.42
CA GLU A 152 -14.78 19.57 5.68
C GLU A 152 -14.20 19.02 4.38
N LEU A 153 -14.31 19.79 3.29
CA LEU A 153 -13.72 19.44 2.00
C LEU A 153 -12.19 19.46 2.06
N LEU A 154 -11.57 18.41 1.54
CA LEU A 154 -10.11 18.33 1.44
C LEU A 154 -9.60 18.81 0.09
N GLY A 155 -8.54 19.62 0.12
CA GLY A 155 -7.82 20.09 -1.06
C GLY A 155 -7.18 18.94 -1.86
N LYS A 156 -7.17 19.08 -3.19
CA LYS A 156 -6.70 18.05 -4.13
C LYS A 156 -5.24 17.63 -3.92
N ASP A 157 -4.40 18.56 -3.45
CA ASP A 157 -2.95 18.38 -3.27
C ASP A 157 -2.58 18.03 -1.81
N HIS A 158 -3.56 17.96 -0.90
CA HIS A 158 -3.30 17.53 0.47
C HIS A 158 -2.81 16.08 0.49
N THR A 159 -1.66 15.83 1.12
CA THR A 159 -1.17 14.47 1.40
C THR A 159 -1.94 13.86 2.57
N LEU A 160 -1.99 12.53 2.64
CA LEU A 160 -2.62 11.84 3.76
C LEU A 160 -1.91 12.12 5.08
N LYS A 161 -0.59 12.31 5.06
CA LYS A 161 0.19 12.78 6.22
C LYS A 161 -0.31 14.12 6.73
N PHE A 162 -0.48 15.09 5.82
CA PHE A 162 -0.98 16.42 6.17
C PHE A 162 -2.39 16.34 6.75
N VAL A 163 -3.30 15.61 6.12
CA VAL A 163 -4.68 15.45 6.61
C VAL A 163 -4.70 14.78 7.97
N TYR A 164 -3.89 13.73 8.17
CA TYR A 164 -3.79 13.03 9.44
C TYR A 164 -3.33 13.97 10.57
N ILE A 165 -2.24 14.72 10.34
CA ILE A 165 -1.67 15.62 11.35
C ILE A 165 -2.62 16.79 11.66
N THR A 166 -3.28 17.36 10.65
CA THR A 166 -4.10 18.56 10.81
C THR A 166 -5.52 18.28 11.29
N ARG A 167 -6.10 17.13 10.95
CA ARG A 167 -7.53 16.83 11.20
C ARG A 167 -7.80 15.55 12.01
N TRP A 168 -6.78 14.69 12.20
CA TRP A 168 -6.96 13.37 12.82
C TRP A 168 -5.96 13.02 13.92
N ARG A 169 -5.04 13.93 14.27
CA ARG A 169 -3.94 13.71 15.23
C ARG A 169 -4.40 13.18 16.60
N PHE A 170 -5.55 13.64 17.08
CA PHE A 170 -6.09 13.28 18.39
C PHE A 170 -7.24 12.27 18.31
N ARG A 171 -7.41 11.62 17.16
CA ARG A 171 -8.47 10.62 16.94
C ARG A 171 -7.85 9.24 16.75
N THR A 172 -8.60 8.22 17.14
CA THR A 172 -8.17 6.83 16.96
C THR A 172 -8.11 6.48 15.46
N PRO A 173 -7.06 5.79 14.99
CA PRO A 173 -7.05 5.20 13.65
C PRO A 173 -8.23 4.24 13.42
N PRO A 174 -8.62 3.98 12.16
CA PRO A 174 -8.06 4.55 10.93
C PRO A 174 -8.53 5.99 10.66
N LEU A 175 -7.83 6.69 9.77
CA LEU A 175 -8.26 8.00 9.26
C LEU A 175 -9.59 7.83 8.52
N LYS A 176 -10.69 8.37 9.06
CA LYS A 176 -12.00 8.28 8.41
C LYS A 176 -12.19 9.43 7.44
N LEU A 177 -12.49 9.09 6.20
CA LEU A 177 -12.79 10.03 5.13
C LEU A 177 -14.15 9.69 4.52
N GLN A 178 -14.91 10.71 4.17
CA GLN A 178 -16.18 10.55 3.48
C GLN A 178 -16.00 10.92 2.02
N TYR A 179 -16.58 10.16 1.10
CA TYR A 179 -16.65 10.52 -0.31
C TYR A 179 -18.10 10.80 -0.72
N ARG A 180 -18.28 11.72 -1.67
CA ARG A 180 -19.58 12.06 -2.25
C ARG A 180 -19.44 12.55 -3.70
N PRO A 181 -20.53 12.58 -4.48
CA PRO A 181 -20.52 13.28 -5.76
C PRO A 181 -20.24 14.76 -5.50
N ARG A 182 -19.46 15.38 -6.38
CA ARG A 182 -19.21 16.81 -6.36
C ARG A 182 -20.54 17.54 -6.54
N ILE A 183 -20.78 18.51 -5.69
CA ILE A 183 -21.94 19.40 -5.76
C ILE A 183 -21.41 20.75 -6.22
N ASP A 184 -21.71 21.12 -7.46
CA ASP A 184 -21.46 22.48 -7.90
C ASP A 184 -22.58 23.36 -7.33
N ILE A 185 -22.22 24.27 -6.43
CA ILE A 185 -23.14 25.28 -5.92
C ILE A 185 -23.21 26.35 -7.00
N LEU A 186 -24.38 26.46 -7.65
CA LEU A 186 -24.73 27.53 -8.58
C LEU A 186 -24.83 28.88 -7.88
#